data_AF-A0A2G5U775-F1
#
_entry.id   AF-A0A2G5U775-F1
#
_cell.length_a   1.000
_cell.length_b   1.000
_cell.length_c   1.000
_cell.angle_alpha   90.00
_cell.angle_beta   90.00
_cell.angle_gamma   90.00
#
_symmetry.space_group_name_H-M   'P 1'
#
loop_
_entity.id
_entity.type
_entity.pdbx_description
1 polymer ?
#
loop_
_entity_poly.entity_id
_entity_poly.type
_entity_poly.pdbx_seq_one_letter_code
_entity_poly.pdbx_strand_id
1 'polypeptide(L)'
;MSQCHLRNYFDTNIPFANAYIRLVFEVFVVIGIIIQIFLDFRDIKRIGRKKWWTVLSAFPAKITFKVTYFLVIAMVPIRVACEISPILLVIDNVLVTVTMIFTTVHYLYYCRVIRFVGPFVLMVYTIIATDIFRFMLIYGIFLMGFSQAFSLIFLSCEREANTIKALIVNQSSIITSYDTSIVKNAEAFENVIQSPIEAFVRTFILTIGEFTVLYRNLALCPANTMVWIGKVIFITFELFVSIMQFNMLIAMMTRTYETIFQTQLEYKRQRAQVILMLELSLSPKERHQYLLKYSRPTGTNKKTRSLVVSKKSSFNRETKQGQRVLEEKMKKIIEEKKAVLKRKMKDMEIKEGIRPVTGYSRTPRPHTQYMNRGGGGAQNGQPTNGNINSNF
;
A
#
# COMPACT_ATOMS: atom_id res chain seq x y z
N MET A 1 -35.79 24.71 4.59
CA MET A 1 -35.25 23.69 3.67
C MET A 1 -35.71 22.32 4.14
N SER A 2 -35.97 21.38 3.22
CA SER A 2 -36.32 20.00 3.57
C SER A 2 -35.11 19.27 4.18
N GLN A 3 -35.34 18.52 5.26
CA GLN A 3 -34.25 17.83 5.99
C GLN A 3 -33.51 16.81 5.11
N CYS A 4 -34.17 16.27 4.07
CA CYS A 4 -33.62 15.25 3.17
C CYS A 4 -33.47 15.74 1.72
N HIS A 5 -33.01 16.98 1.51
CA HIS A 5 -32.81 17.55 0.17
C HIS A 5 -31.92 16.67 -0.76
N LEU A 6 -31.02 15.84 -0.21
CA LEU A 6 -30.24 14.84 -0.96
C LEU A 6 -31.07 13.79 -1.71
N ARG A 7 -32.35 13.59 -1.34
CA ARG A 7 -33.30 12.67 -2.01
C ARG A 7 -34.18 13.37 -3.05
N ASN A 8 -34.24 14.71 -3.04
CA ASN A 8 -35.10 15.50 -3.91
C ASN A 8 -34.46 15.75 -5.29
N TYR A 9 -34.31 14.70 -6.09
CA TYR A 9 -33.79 14.77 -7.47
C TYR A 9 -34.66 15.57 -8.46
N PHE A 10 -35.86 15.99 -8.04
CA PHE A 10 -36.86 16.68 -8.86
C PHE A 10 -37.32 18.01 -8.24
N ASP A 11 -36.51 18.60 -7.35
CA ASP A 11 -36.78 19.93 -6.78
C ASP A 11 -36.63 21.02 -7.86
N THR A 12 -37.68 21.82 -8.08
CA THR A 12 -37.72 22.90 -9.08
C THR A 12 -36.69 24.01 -8.84
N ASN A 13 -36.11 24.09 -7.64
CA ASN A 13 -35.08 25.08 -7.30
C ASN A 13 -33.65 24.64 -7.71
N ILE A 14 -33.46 23.40 -8.18
CA ILE A 14 -32.14 22.87 -8.58
C ILE A 14 -32.05 22.82 -10.11
N PRO A 15 -30.96 23.30 -10.75
CA PRO A 15 -30.77 23.14 -12.18
C PRO A 15 -30.86 21.66 -12.60
N PHE A 16 -31.84 21.34 -13.44
CA PHE A 16 -32.25 19.97 -13.81
C PHE A 16 -31.07 19.05 -14.17
N ALA A 17 -30.09 19.57 -14.91
CA ALA A 17 -28.86 18.86 -15.26
C ALA A 17 -28.09 18.34 -14.04
N ASN A 18 -27.93 19.14 -12.98
CA ASN A 18 -27.13 18.79 -11.81
C ASN A 18 -27.76 17.61 -11.04
N ALA A 19 -29.08 17.64 -10.85
CA ALA A 19 -29.80 16.57 -10.15
C ALA A 19 -29.80 15.25 -10.95
N TYR A 20 -30.05 15.33 -12.26
CA TYR A 20 -30.07 14.15 -13.13
C TYR A 20 -28.67 13.51 -13.30
N ILE A 21 -27.63 14.33 -13.54
CA ILE A 21 -26.24 13.86 -13.64
C ILE A 21 -25.80 13.19 -12.34
N ARG A 22 -26.14 13.77 -11.18
CA ARG A 22 -25.87 13.16 -9.87
C ARG A 22 -26.54 11.78 -9.74
N LEU A 23 -27.84 11.68 -10.03
CA LEU A 23 -28.60 10.43 -9.93
C LEU A 23 -27.97 9.32 -10.77
N VAL A 24 -27.59 9.64 -12.01
CA VAL A 24 -26.93 8.71 -12.93
C VAL A 24 -25.60 8.20 -12.37
N PHE A 25 -24.73 9.09 -11.86
CA PHE A 25 -23.46 8.67 -11.24
C PHE A 25 -23.66 7.87 -9.95
N GLU A 26 -24.64 8.23 -9.11
CA GLU A 26 -24.95 7.53 -7.86
C GLU A 26 -25.39 6.08 -8.14
N VAL A 27 -26.27 5.89 -9.13
CA VAL A 27 -26.67 4.56 -9.61
C VAL A 27 -25.49 3.77 -10.20
N PHE A 28 -24.64 4.39 -11.02
CA PHE A 28 -23.46 3.72 -11.58
C PHE A 28 -22.45 3.27 -10.50
N VAL A 29 -22.23 4.08 -9.45
CA VAL A 29 -21.33 3.72 -8.34
C VAL A 29 -21.89 2.53 -7.56
N VAL A 30 -23.18 2.53 -7.23
CA VAL A 30 -23.82 1.42 -6.50
C VAL A 30 -23.80 0.13 -7.33
N ILE A 31 -24.18 0.18 -8.62
CA ILE A 31 -24.12 -0.98 -9.52
C ILE A 31 -22.68 -1.49 -9.65
N GLY A 32 -21.70 -0.60 -9.83
CA GLY A 32 -20.29 -0.94 -9.93
C GLY A 32 -19.78 -1.71 -8.70
N ILE A 33 -20.14 -1.26 -7.50
CA ILE A 33 -19.75 -1.92 -6.24
C ILE A 33 -20.45 -3.28 -6.07
N ILE A 34 -21.73 -3.40 -6.43
CA ILE A 34 -22.45 -4.69 -6.40
C ILE A 34 -21.79 -5.72 -7.32
N ILE A 35 -21.44 -5.33 -8.55
CA ILE A 35 -20.70 -6.17 -9.51
C ILE A 35 -19.32 -6.56 -8.92
N GLN A 36 -18.61 -5.60 -8.33
CA GLN A 36 -17.27 -5.82 -7.80
C GLN A 36 -17.27 -6.78 -6.59
N ILE A 37 -18.25 -6.68 -5.71
CA ILE A 37 -18.47 -7.61 -4.59
C ILE A 37 -18.82 -9.01 -5.11
N PHE A 38 -19.67 -9.14 -6.13
CA PHE A 38 -20.00 -10.43 -6.72
C PHE A 38 -18.77 -11.12 -7.34
N LEU A 39 -17.92 -10.36 -8.04
CA LEU A 39 -16.65 -10.86 -8.56
C LEU A 39 -15.69 -11.28 -7.44
N ASP A 40 -15.52 -10.46 -6.41
CA ASP A 40 -14.68 -10.79 -5.26
C ASP A 40 -15.20 -12.02 -4.49
N PHE A 41 -16.52 -12.18 -4.32
CA PHE A 41 -17.13 -13.36 -3.69
C PHE A 41 -16.90 -14.64 -4.51
N ARG A 42 -17.06 -14.55 -5.84
CA ARG A 42 -16.74 -15.63 -6.78
C ARG A 42 -15.27 -16.05 -6.67
N ASP A 43 -14.36 -15.09 -6.52
CA ASP A 43 -12.93 -15.36 -6.41
C ASP A 43 -12.55 -15.89 -5.01
N ILE A 44 -13.20 -15.45 -3.92
CA ILE A 44 -13.12 -16.10 -2.59
C ILE A 44 -13.51 -17.58 -2.68
N LYS A 45 -14.62 -17.90 -3.38
CA LYS A 45 -15.11 -19.27 -3.57
C LYS A 45 -14.16 -20.13 -4.41
N ARG A 46 -13.43 -19.53 -5.37
CA ARG A 46 -12.44 -20.22 -6.24
C ARG A 46 -11.08 -20.44 -5.56
N ILE A 47 -10.57 -19.45 -4.84
CA ILE A 47 -9.23 -19.46 -4.24
C ILE A 47 -9.24 -20.14 -2.86
N GLY A 48 -10.38 -20.07 -2.16
CA GLY A 48 -10.57 -20.56 -0.80
C GLY A 48 -10.21 -19.51 0.26
N ARG A 49 -11.12 -19.31 1.23
CA ARG A 49 -11.09 -18.22 2.24
C ARG A 49 -9.70 -17.95 2.85
N LYS A 50 -9.02 -18.98 3.37
CA LYS A 50 -7.68 -18.82 4.00
C LYS A 50 -6.64 -18.27 3.01
N LYS A 51 -6.51 -18.88 1.82
CA LYS A 51 -5.54 -18.46 0.80
C LYS A 51 -5.84 -17.06 0.26
N TRP A 52 -7.11 -16.74 0.06
CA TRP A 52 -7.53 -15.40 -0.36
C TRP A 52 -7.17 -14.34 0.69
N TRP A 53 -7.38 -14.62 1.98
CA TRP A 53 -7.01 -13.69 3.05
C TRP A 53 -5.50 -13.46 3.12
N THR A 54 -4.67 -14.52 3.05
CA THR A 54 -3.20 -14.40 3.03
C THR A 54 -2.68 -13.61 1.83
N VAL A 55 -3.32 -13.73 0.65
CA VAL A 55 -2.96 -12.92 -0.52
C VAL A 55 -3.44 -11.47 -0.37
N LEU A 56 -4.59 -11.23 0.27
CA LEU A 56 -5.12 -9.90 0.49
C LEU A 56 -4.37 -9.12 1.58
N SER A 57 -3.96 -9.78 2.67
CA SER A 57 -3.20 -9.15 3.77
C SER A 57 -1.81 -8.67 3.35
N ALA A 58 -1.26 -9.19 2.24
CA ALA A 58 -0.06 -8.67 1.62
C ALA A 58 -0.24 -7.30 0.93
N PHE A 59 -1.48 -6.81 0.78
CA PHE A 59 -1.83 -5.60 0.02
C PHE A 59 -2.76 -4.65 0.81
N PRO A 60 -2.26 -3.90 1.81
CA PRO A 60 -3.09 -3.09 2.70
C PRO A 60 -4.01 -2.11 1.97
N ALA A 61 -3.53 -1.40 0.93
CA ALA A 61 -4.37 -0.50 0.16
C ALA A 61 -5.56 -1.17 -0.55
N LYS A 62 -5.46 -2.46 -0.95
CA LYS A 62 -6.62 -3.20 -1.47
C LYS A 62 -7.59 -3.63 -0.35
N ILE A 63 -7.14 -3.76 0.89
CA ILE A 63 -8.04 -3.89 2.05
C ILE A 63 -8.78 -2.56 2.26
N THR A 64 -8.07 -1.43 2.28
CA THR A 64 -8.68 -0.08 2.38
C THR A 64 -9.75 0.14 1.30
N PHE A 65 -9.46 -0.20 0.04
CA PHE A 65 -10.44 -0.12 -1.04
C PHE A 65 -11.60 -1.10 -0.91
N LYS A 66 -11.45 -2.24 -0.23
CA LYS A 66 -12.58 -3.13 0.08
C LYS A 66 -13.44 -2.61 1.23
N VAL A 67 -12.86 -1.86 2.17
CA VAL A 67 -13.62 -1.20 3.24
C VAL A 67 -14.57 -0.16 2.65
N THR A 68 -14.16 0.60 1.62
CA THR A 68 -15.05 1.59 0.97
C THR A 68 -16.30 0.96 0.35
N TYR A 69 -16.24 -0.30 -0.11
CA TYR A 69 -17.42 -1.00 -0.63
C TYR A 69 -18.53 -1.10 0.44
N PHE A 70 -18.15 -1.43 1.68
CA PHE A 70 -19.08 -1.52 2.80
C PHE A 70 -19.56 -0.13 3.25
N LEU A 71 -18.70 0.89 3.21
CA LEU A 71 -19.09 2.27 3.51
C LEU A 71 -20.14 2.81 2.52
N VAL A 72 -19.95 2.59 1.20
CA VAL A 72 -20.94 3.03 0.20
C VAL A 72 -22.23 2.23 0.27
N ILE A 73 -22.17 0.92 0.56
CA ILE A 73 -23.39 0.15 0.81
C ILE A 73 -24.11 0.63 2.08
N ALA A 74 -23.41 1.12 3.10
CA ALA A 74 -24.02 1.73 4.28
C ALA A 74 -24.64 3.10 4.01
N MET A 75 -24.12 3.90 3.05
CA MET A 75 -24.73 5.18 2.67
C MET A 75 -26.16 5.01 2.16
N VAL A 76 -26.46 3.95 1.40
CA VAL A 76 -27.79 3.75 0.78
C VAL A 76 -28.93 3.69 1.81
N PRO A 77 -28.93 2.80 2.84
CA PRO A 77 -29.96 2.79 3.86
C PRO A 77 -29.92 4.05 4.74
N ILE A 78 -28.75 4.64 4.99
CA ILE A 78 -28.58 5.90 5.74
C ILE A 78 -29.30 7.06 5.02
N ARG A 79 -29.15 7.16 3.69
CA ARG A 79 -29.82 8.17 2.86
C ARG A 79 -31.33 7.94 2.72
N VAL A 80 -31.78 6.69 2.71
CA VAL A 80 -33.22 6.34 2.73
C VAL A 80 -33.85 6.69 4.09
N ALA A 81 -33.21 6.33 5.20
CA ALA A 81 -33.69 6.56 6.56
C ALA A 81 -33.54 8.02 7.05
N CYS A 82 -33.14 8.95 6.19
CA CYS A 82 -32.93 10.36 6.52
C CYS A 82 -34.13 11.03 7.21
N GLU A 83 -35.35 10.61 6.87
CA GLU A 83 -36.60 11.11 7.49
C GLU A 83 -36.70 10.84 9.00
N ILE A 84 -35.91 9.90 9.53
CA ILE A 84 -35.96 9.49 10.95
C ILE A 84 -35.17 10.45 11.86
N SER A 85 -34.07 11.06 11.37
CA SER A 85 -33.33 12.05 12.17
C SER A 85 -32.42 12.97 11.34
N PRO A 86 -32.30 14.26 11.69
CA PRO A 86 -31.42 15.21 10.98
C PRO A 86 -29.93 14.89 11.14
N ILE A 87 -29.55 14.16 12.19
CA ILE A 87 -28.19 13.67 12.44
C ILE A 87 -27.72 12.74 11.31
N LEU A 88 -28.63 11.97 10.72
CA LEU A 88 -28.30 10.97 9.70
C LEU A 88 -27.81 11.60 8.39
N LEU A 89 -28.25 12.83 8.08
CA LEU A 89 -27.73 13.65 6.98
C LEU A 89 -26.25 14.01 7.20
N VAL A 90 -25.86 14.32 8.44
CA VAL A 90 -24.46 14.62 8.80
C VAL A 90 -23.61 13.36 8.66
N ILE A 91 -24.12 12.21 9.12
CA ILE A 91 -23.45 10.91 8.99
C ILE A 91 -23.22 10.55 7.52
N ASP A 92 -24.21 10.75 6.64
CA ASP A 92 -24.05 10.51 5.19
C ASP A 92 -22.92 11.35 4.57
N ASN A 93 -22.90 12.66 4.85
CA ASN A 93 -21.85 13.56 4.36
C ASN A 93 -20.44 13.19 4.90
N VAL A 94 -20.34 12.80 6.17
CA VAL A 94 -19.09 12.30 6.77
C VAL A 94 -18.65 10.99 6.11
N LEU A 95 -19.57 10.04 5.89
CA LEU A 95 -19.26 8.76 5.25
C LEU A 95 -18.78 8.95 3.80
N VAL A 96 -19.41 9.84 3.03
CA VAL A 96 -18.97 10.19 1.66
C VAL A 96 -17.55 10.78 1.69
N THR A 97 -17.27 11.69 2.62
CA THR A 97 -15.95 12.33 2.78
C THR A 97 -14.86 11.31 3.14
N VAL A 98 -15.11 10.47 4.15
CA VAL A 98 -14.19 9.39 4.57
C VAL A 98 -13.96 8.38 3.45
N THR A 99 -15.01 8.04 2.70
CA THR A 99 -14.93 7.16 1.54
C THR A 99 -14.05 7.76 0.44
N MET A 100 -14.21 9.04 0.13
CA MET A 100 -13.37 9.74 -0.85
C MET A 100 -11.88 9.65 -0.47
N ILE A 101 -11.54 9.93 0.79
CA ILE A 101 -10.16 9.84 1.32
C ILE A 101 -9.61 8.40 1.17
N PHE A 102 -10.39 7.38 1.50
CA PHE A 102 -9.95 5.99 1.31
C PHE A 102 -9.81 5.58 -0.16
N THR A 103 -10.60 6.15 -1.09
CA THR A 103 -10.43 5.92 -2.53
C THR A 103 -9.19 6.62 -3.11
N THR A 104 -8.80 7.79 -2.62
CA THR A 104 -7.56 8.45 -3.10
C THR A 104 -6.30 7.70 -2.63
N VAL A 105 -6.30 7.18 -1.40
CA VAL A 105 -5.23 6.29 -0.89
C VAL A 105 -5.06 5.04 -1.76
N HIS A 106 -6.14 4.51 -2.35
CA HIS A 106 -6.05 3.37 -3.27
C HIS A 106 -5.30 3.68 -4.58
N TYR A 107 -5.17 4.94 -5.02
CA TYR A 107 -4.38 5.24 -6.22
C TYR A 107 -2.89 4.84 -6.08
N LEU A 108 -2.33 4.92 -4.88
CA LEU A 108 -0.97 4.48 -4.56
C LEU A 108 -0.76 2.97 -4.86
N TYR A 109 -1.82 2.15 -4.82
CA TYR A 109 -1.75 0.73 -5.22
C TYR A 109 -1.33 0.55 -6.68
N TYR A 110 -1.72 1.45 -7.58
CA TYR A 110 -1.37 1.38 -9.01
C TYR A 110 0.05 1.91 -9.28
N CYS A 111 0.44 2.99 -8.59
CA CYS A 111 1.80 3.55 -8.63
C CYS A 111 2.88 2.50 -8.31
N ARG A 112 2.53 1.48 -7.52
CA ARG A 112 3.36 0.33 -7.13
C ARG A 112 4.10 -0.36 -8.28
N VAL A 113 3.52 -0.42 -9.48
CA VAL A 113 4.10 -1.17 -10.62
C VAL A 113 5.23 -0.38 -11.30
N ILE A 114 5.34 0.93 -11.04
CA ILE A 114 6.34 1.83 -11.62
C ILE A 114 7.68 1.60 -10.92
N ARG A 115 8.76 1.36 -11.68
CA ARG A 115 10.09 1.02 -11.14
C ARG A 115 10.63 2.05 -10.11
N PHE A 116 10.34 3.33 -10.31
CA PHE A 116 10.77 4.42 -9.44
C PHE A 116 9.88 4.58 -8.19
N VAL A 117 8.56 4.54 -8.36
CA VAL A 117 7.58 4.86 -7.30
C VAL A 117 7.25 3.64 -6.43
N GLY A 118 7.42 2.41 -6.94
CA GLY A 118 7.08 1.17 -6.23
C GLY A 118 7.77 0.97 -4.87
N PRO A 119 9.10 1.17 -4.75
CA PRO A 119 9.80 1.11 -3.47
C PRO A 119 9.36 2.21 -2.49
N PHE A 120 9.18 3.45 -2.96
CA PHE A 120 8.68 4.57 -2.15
C PHE A 120 7.30 4.28 -1.56
N VAL A 121 6.40 3.66 -2.35
CA VAL A 121 5.08 3.22 -1.88
C VAL A 121 5.18 2.12 -0.81
N LEU A 122 6.23 1.28 -0.79
CA LEU A 122 6.46 0.38 0.36
C LEU A 122 6.87 1.15 1.59
N MET A 123 7.87 2.04 1.50
CA MET A 123 8.37 2.83 2.63
C MET A 123 7.20 3.47 3.37
N VAL A 124 6.34 4.18 2.62
CA VAL A 124 5.14 4.83 3.15
C VAL A 124 4.19 3.82 3.82
N TYR A 125 3.89 2.67 3.21
CA TYR A 125 3.02 1.66 3.81
C TYR A 125 3.62 0.97 5.04
N THR A 126 4.92 0.67 5.06
CA THR A 126 5.57 0.02 6.21
C THR A 126 5.67 0.96 7.40
N ILE A 127 6.00 2.23 7.14
CA ILE A 127 5.99 3.33 8.12
C ILE A 127 4.59 3.50 8.72
N ILE A 128 3.56 3.64 7.88
CA ILE A 128 2.17 3.82 8.36
C ILE A 128 1.70 2.61 9.18
N ALA A 129 1.94 1.38 8.69
CA ALA A 129 1.41 0.18 9.32
C ALA A 129 2.14 -0.26 10.60
N THR A 130 3.44 0.02 10.71
CA THR A 130 4.30 -0.51 11.80
C THR A 130 4.75 0.60 12.76
N ASP A 131 5.26 1.70 12.21
CA ASP A 131 5.99 2.70 12.97
C ASP A 131 5.01 3.72 13.56
N ILE A 132 4.11 4.25 12.71
CA ILE A 132 3.08 5.22 13.12
C ILE A 132 2.09 4.61 14.11
N PHE A 133 1.70 3.34 13.99
CA PHE A 133 0.80 2.73 14.99
C PHE A 133 1.44 2.65 16.39
N ARG A 134 2.72 2.30 16.48
CA ARG A 134 3.46 2.27 17.75
C ARG A 134 3.63 3.67 18.34
N PHE A 135 3.97 4.63 17.49
CA PHE A 135 4.04 6.04 17.87
C PHE A 135 2.70 6.54 18.41
N MET A 136 1.60 6.34 17.66
CA MET A 136 0.25 6.76 18.05
C MET A 136 -0.25 6.10 19.34
N LEU A 137 0.18 4.88 19.67
CA LEU A 137 -0.15 4.23 20.95
C LEU A 137 0.51 4.95 22.13
N ILE A 138 1.83 5.16 22.08
CA ILE A 138 2.58 5.87 23.13
C ILE A 138 2.06 7.31 23.26
N TYR A 139 1.90 7.98 22.12
CA TYR A 139 1.41 9.35 22.02
C TYR A 139 -0.04 9.51 22.53
N GLY A 140 -0.91 8.52 22.26
CA GLY A 140 -2.28 8.50 22.76
C GLY A 140 -2.39 8.47 24.28
N ILE A 141 -1.46 7.81 24.98
CA ILE A 141 -1.40 7.79 26.45
C ILE A 141 -1.11 9.20 27.00
N PHE A 142 -0.12 9.90 26.44
CA PHE A 142 0.19 11.28 26.82
C PHE A 142 -0.96 12.24 26.49
N LEU A 143 -1.53 12.16 25.28
CA LEU A 143 -2.71 12.94 24.89
C LEU A 143 -3.87 12.75 25.87
N MET A 144 -4.14 11.51 26.29
CA MET A 144 -5.22 11.22 27.22
C MET A 144 -5.00 11.92 28.57
N GLY A 145 -3.80 11.83 29.15
CA GLY A 145 -3.46 12.53 30.39
C GLY A 145 -3.60 14.06 30.30
N PHE A 146 -2.97 14.67 29.28
CA PHE A 146 -3.00 16.13 29.12
C PHE A 146 -4.39 16.67 28.71
N SER A 147 -5.17 15.92 27.91
CA SER A 147 -6.53 16.35 27.56
C SER A 147 -7.47 16.42 28.78
N GLN A 148 -7.33 15.51 29.75
CA GLN A 148 -8.11 15.61 30.99
C GLN A 148 -7.66 16.80 31.84
N ALA A 149 -6.35 17.08 31.90
CA ALA A 149 -5.83 18.27 32.58
C ALA A 149 -6.39 19.58 31.95
N PHE A 150 -6.36 19.71 30.62
CA PHE A 150 -6.99 20.86 29.95
C PHE A 150 -8.50 20.93 30.19
N SER A 151 -9.21 19.80 30.12
CA SER A 151 -10.67 19.76 30.38
C SER A 151 -11.02 20.25 31.79
N LEU A 152 -10.21 19.92 32.81
CA LEU A 152 -10.43 20.40 34.19
C LEU A 152 -10.16 21.91 34.33
N ILE A 153 -9.16 22.45 33.62
CA ILE A 153 -8.84 23.89 33.62
C ILE A 153 -9.97 24.67 32.94
N PHE A 154 -10.41 24.25 31.76
CA PHE A 154 -11.52 24.90 31.06
C PHE A 154 -12.85 24.82 31.82
N LEU A 155 -13.16 23.68 32.46
CA LEU A 155 -14.32 23.55 33.37
C LEU A 155 -14.22 24.47 34.61
N SER A 156 -13.01 24.69 35.13
CA SER A 156 -12.80 25.62 36.25
C SER A 156 -13.02 27.08 35.80
N CYS A 157 -12.49 27.45 34.64
CA CYS A 157 -12.71 28.76 34.01
C CYS A 157 -14.18 29.01 33.67
N GLU A 158 -14.91 28.00 33.19
CA GLU A 158 -16.36 28.07 32.92
C GLU A 158 -17.17 28.34 34.19
N ARG A 159 -16.85 27.67 35.30
CA ARG A 159 -17.52 27.88 36.59
C ARG A 159 -17.38 29.33 37.06
N GLU A 160 -16.16 29.88 37.03
CA GLU A 160 -15.89 31.26 37.42
C GLU A 160 -16.47 32.29 36.44
N ALA A 161 -16.50 32.00 35.14
CA ALA A 161 -17.21 32.84 34.17
C ALA A 161 -18.73 32.85 34.44
N ASN A 162 -19.31 31.71 34.81
CA ASN A 162 -20.75 31.57 35.06
C ASN A 162 -21.19 32.18 36.41
N THR A 163 -20.36 32.13 37.47
CA THR A 163 -20.64 32.86 38.73
C THR A 163 -20.62 34.37 38.49
N ILE A 164 -19.64 34.89 37.75
CA ILE A 164 -19.56 36.32 37.37
C ILE A 164 -20.77 36.73 36.53
N LYS A 165 -21.14 35.94 35.51
CA LYS A 165 -22.36 36.19 34.69
C LYS A 165 -23.64 36.22 35.54
N ALA A 166 -23.78 35.31 36.50
CA ALA A 166 -24.94 35.28 37.40
C ALA A 166 -25.01 36.49 38.36
N LEU A 167 -23.86 37.02 38.80
CA LEU A 167 -23.81 38.24 39.62
C LEU A 167 -24.21 39.48 38.82
N ILE A 168 -23.73 39.60 37.57
CA ILE A 168 -24.05 40.73 36.67
C ILE A 168 -25.56 40.82 36.39
N VAL A 169 -26.22 39.69 36.11
CA VAL A 169 -27.66 39.65 35.81
C VAL A 169 -28.52 40.02 37.02
N ASN A 170 -28.13 39.61 38.23
CA ASN A 170 -28.93 39.80 39.43
C ASN A 170 -28.67 41.13 40.16
N GLN A 171 -27.46 41.71 40.07
CA GLN A 171 -27.13 42.92 40.83
C GLN A 171 -26.14 43.85 40.10
N SER A 172 -26.68 44.69 39.24
CA SER A 172 -25.94 45.71 38.45
C SER A 172 -25.14 46.71 39.28
N SER A 173 -25.44 46.89 40.58
CA SER A 173 -24.71 47.79 41.48
C SER A 173 -23.36 47.25 41.99
N ILE A 174 -23.06 45.96 41.80
CA ILE A 174 -21.76 45.35 42.18
C ILE A 174 -20.72 45.49 41.05
N ILE A 175 -21.13 45.87 39.83
CA ILE A 175 -20.26 46.00 38.66
C ILE A 175 -19.13 47.03 38.88
N THR A 176 -19.34 48.03 39.73
CA THR A 176 -18.33 49.06 40.06
C THR A 176 -17.21 48.59 41.00
N SER A 177 -17.33 47.42 41.65
CA SER A 177 -16.29 46.86 42.52
C SER A 177 -15.48 45.71 41.91
N TYR A 178 -15.79 45.31 40.68
CA TYR A 178 -15.01 44.32 39.92
C TYR A 178 -14.23 45.03 38.81
N ASP A 179 -13.02 44.54 38.51
CA ASP A 179 -12.26 45.03 37.36
C ASP A 179 -13.06 44.82 36.06
N THR A 180 -13.25 45.91 35.30
CA THR A 180 -13.99 45.89 34.02
C THR A 180 -13.36 44.95 32.98
N SER A 181 -12.06 44.67 33.11
CA SER A 181 -11.34 43.66 32.33
C SER A 181 -11.78 42.23 32.68
N ILE A 182 -12.01 41.91 33.96
CA ILE A 182 -12.44 40.57 34.40
C ILE A 182 -13.89 40.32 33.96
N VAL A 183 -14.77 41.32 34.10
CA VAL A 183 -16.16 41.26 33.60
C VAL A 183 -16.19 40.98 32.09
N LYS A 184 -15.44 41.77 31.30
CA LYS A 184 -15.35 41.64 29.84
C LYS A 184 -14.73 40.30 29.41
N ASN A 185 -13.75 39.79 30.15
CA ASN A 185 -13.15 38.48 29.92
C ASN A 185 -14.15 37.35 30.21
N ALA A 186 -14.91 37.42 31.30
CA ALA A 186 -15.95 36.44 31.61
C ALA A 186 -17.04 36.42 30.53
N GLU A 187 -17.52 37.58 30.08
CA GLU A 187 -18.48 37.69 28.96
C GLU A 187 -17.94 37.04 27.67
N ALA A 188 -16.69 37.34 27.30
CA ALA A 188 -16.03 36.82 26.09
C ALA A 188 -15.54 35.36 26.21
N PHE A 189 -15.60 34.74 27.40
CA PHE A 189 -15.19 33.35 27.59
C PHE A 189 -16.30 32.38 27.16
N GLU A 190 -16.01 31.60 26.12
CA GLU A 190 -16.77 30.42 25.69
C GLU A 190 -16.02 29.14 26.10
N ASN A 191 -16.70 28.18 26.74
CA ASN A 191 -16.07 26.88 26.98
C ASN A 191 -15.96 26.08 25.68
N VAL A 192 -14.76 26.07 25.11
CA VAL A 192 -14.35 25.28 23.95
C VAL A 192 -13.98 23.83 24.28
N ILE A 193 -14.03 23.38 25.54
CA ILE A 193 -13.77 21.98 25.93
C ILE A 193 -14.90 21.51 26.87
N GLN A 194 -16.00 21.06 26.27
CA GLN A 194 -17.20 20.65 27.01
C GLN A 194 -17.26 19.13 27.24
N SER A 195 -16.65 18.34 26.35
CA SER A 195 -16.62 16.87 26.47
C SER A 195 -15.19 16.31 26.47
N PRO A 196 -14.92 15.16 27.13
CA PRO A 196 -13.57 14.58 27.17
C PRO A 196 -13.07 14.09 25.80
N ILE A 197 -13.99 13.79 24.87
CA ILE A 197 -13.65 13.43 23.48
C ILE A 197 -13.25 14.68 22.70
N GLU A 198 -13.98 15.78 22.85
CA GLU A 198 -13.58 17.09 22.32
C GLU A 198 -12.26 17.56 22.90
N ALA A 199 -12.03 17.37 24.20
CA ALA A 199 -10.76 17.65 24.87
C ALA A 199 -9.61 16.90 24.17
N PHE A 200 -9.77 15.60 23.93
CA PHE A 200 -8.77 14.78 23.23
C PHE A 200 -8.52 15.29 21.80
N VAL A 201 -9.58 15.58 21.03
CA VAL A 201 -9.46 16.08 19.65
C VAL A 201 -8.79 17.46 19.60
N ARG A 202 -9.15 18.39 20.48
CA ARG A 202 -8.55 19.74 20.53
C ARG A 202 -7.12 19.70 21.06
N THR A 203 -6.79 18.79 21.98
CA THR A 203 -5.42 18.54 22.45
C THR A 203 -4.57 17.89 21.34
N PHE A 204 -5.16 17.07 20.45
CA PHE A 204 -4.49 16.57 19.24
C PHE A 204 -4.25 17.68 18.19
N ILE A 205 -5.25 18.53 17.92
CA ILE A 205 -5.15 19.69 17.00
C ILE A 205 -4.04 20.66 17.46
N LEU A 206 -3.94 20.90 18.77
CA LEU A 206 -2.84 21.66 19.40
C LEU A 206 -1.46 21.15 18.95
N THR A 207 -1.21 19.83 18.95
CA THR A 207 0.09 19.23 18.55
C THR A 207 0.44 19.30 17.06
N ILE A 208 -0.52 19.71 16.22
CA ILE A 208 -0.31 19.98 14.79
C ILE A 208 0.16 21.43 14.58
N GLY A 209 0.05 22.28 15.62
CA GLY A 209 0.42 23.69 15.61
C GLY A 209 -0.78 24.65 15.66
N GLU A 210 -2.02 24.15 15.62
CA GLU A 210 -3.24 24.99 15.65
C GLU A 210 -3.65 25.41 17.08
N PHE A 211 -2.66 25.89 17.84
CA PHE A 211 -2.83 26.21 19.27
C PHE A 211 -3.52 27.55 19.56
N THR A 212 -3.60 28.44 18.56
CA THR A 212 -4.01 29.85 18.76
C THR A 212 -5.41 30.00 19.36
N VAL A 213 -6.36 29.15 18.99
CA VAL A 213 -7.74 29.21 19.51
C VAL A 213 -7.80 28.78 20.98
N LEU A 214 -7.09 27.72 21.35
CA LEU A 214 -7.05 27.21 22.72
C LEU A 214 -6.30 28.21 23.64
N TYR A 215 -5.15 28.72 23.19
CA TYR A 215 -4.37 29.71 23.96
C TYR A 215 -5.14 31.02 24.19
N ARG A 216 -5.89 31.52 23.19
CA ARG A 216 -6.72 32.72 23.34
C ARG A 216 -7.82 32.54 24.37
N ASN A 217 -8.60 31.45 24.29
CA ASN A 217 -9.67 31.19 25.25
C ASN A 217 -9.13 30.92 26.67
N LEU A 218 -7.96 30.27 26.79
CA LEU A 218 -7.27 30.12 28.08
C LEU A 218 -6.81 31.47 28.66
N ALA A 219 -6.41 32.43 27.83
CA ALA A 219 -6.05 33.78 28.25
C ALA A 219 -7.26 34.68 28.62
N LEU A 220 -8.47 34.32 28.17
CA LEU A 220 -9.75 34.98 28.53
C LEU A 220 -10.38 34.41 29.81
N CYS A 221 -9.80 33.38 30.42
CA CYS A 221 -10.31 32.84 31.68
C CYS A 221 -10.22 33.89 32.82
N PRO A 222 -11.31 34.15 33.58
CA PRO A 222 -11.30 35.16 34.65
C PRO A 222 -10.48 34.76 35.88
N ALA A 223 -10.22 33.46 36.07
CA ALA A 223 -9.46 32.93 37.19
C ALA A 223 -7.94 33.01 36.94
N ASN A 224 -7.31 34.12 37.37
CA ASN A 224 -5.88 34.38 37.18
C ASN A 224 -4.94 33.22 37.59
N THR A 225 -5.29 32.46 38.64
CA THR A 225 -4.55 31.27 39.08
C THR A 225 -4.59 30.15 38.04
N MET A 226 -5.79 29.84 37.50
CA MET A 226 -5.98 28.84 36.44
C MET A 226 -5.35 29.27 35.11
N VAL A 227 -5.35 30.56 34.79
CA VAL A 227 -4.63 31.12 33.63
C VAL A 227 -3.13 30.81 33.73
N TRP A 228 -2.51 30.98 34.89
CA TRP A 228 -1.08 30.71 35.08
C TRP A 228 -0.78 29.20 35.03
N ILE A 229 -1.55 28.39 35.78
CA ILE A 229 -1.43 26.92 35.78
C ILE A 229 -1.59 26.37 34.36
N GLY A 230 -2.59 26.84 33.61
CA GLY A 230 -2.82 26.44 32.23
C GLY A 230 -1.70 26.86 31.28
N LYS A 231 -1.11 28.05 31.43
CA LYS A 231 0.06 28.47 30.64
C LYS A 231 1.29 27.60 30.91
N VAL A 232 1.52 27.20 32.16
CA VAL A 232 2.60 26.26 32.53
C VAL A 232 2.36 24.87 31.95
N ILE A 233 1.14 24.33 32.07
CA ILE A 233 0.78 23.02 31.51
C ILE A 233 0.84 23.02 29.99
N PHE A 234 0.44 24.12 29.34
CA PHE A 234 0.54 24.32 27.89
C PHE A 234 2.01 24.28 27.40
N ILE A 235 2.91 25.04 28.03
CA ILE A 235 4.34 25.05 27.67
C ILE A 235 4.98 23.67 27.92
N THR A 236 4.66 23.05 29.06
CA THR A 236 5.13 21.70 29.40
C THR A 236 4.65 20.66 28.37
N PHE A 237 3.38 20.71 27.98
CA PHE A 237 2.79 19.82 26.98
C PHE A 237 3.49 19.95 25.63
N GLU A 238 3.61 21.17 25.11
CA GLU A 238 4.21 21.44 23.80
C GLU A 238 5.69 20.99 23.76
N LEU A 239 6.42 21.17 24.85
CA LEU A 239 7.80 20.67 25.00
C LEU A 239 7.87 19.14 25.00
N PHE A 240 7.03 18.45 25.77
CA PHE A 240 7.01 16.98 25.78
C PHE A 240 6.57 16.39 24.43
N VAL A 241 5.55 16.99 23.81
CA VAL A 241 5.02 16.57 22.50
C VAL A 241 6.06 16.74 21.42
N SER A 242 6.65 17.93 21.27
CA SER A 242 7.64 18.20 20.21
C SER A 242 8.88 17.30 20.34
N ILE A 243 9.42 17.14 21.55
CA ILE A 243 10.54 16.22 21.81
C ILE A 243 10.17 14.77 21.45
N MET A 244 9.00 14.29 21.87
CA MET A 244 8.60 12.90 21.61
C MET A 244 8.24 12.66 20.14
N GLN A 245 7.60 13.63 19.47
CA GLN A 245 7.37 13.64 18.03
C GLN A 245 8.72 13.48 17.31
N PHE A 246 9.64 14.45 17.42
CA PHE A 246 10.90 14.41 16.67
C PHE A 246 11.74 13.16 17.00
N ASN A 247 11.94 12.83 18.28
CA ASN A 247 12.85 11.75 18.67
C ASN A 247 12.37 10.36 18.21
N MET A 248 11.07 10.05 18.31
CA MET A 248 10.57 8.72 17.94
C MET A 248 10.24 8.61 16.44
N LEU A 249 9.73 9.69 15.84
CA LEU A 249 9.36 9.72 14.42
C LEU A 249 10.61 9.65 13.51
N ILE A 250 11.65 10.43 13.82
CA ILE A 250 12.91 10.42 13.03
C ILE A 250 13.63 9.08 13.22
N ALA A 251 13.80 8.60 14.46
CA ALA A 251 14.59 7.40 14.73
C ALA A 251 14.00 6.12 14.11
N MET A 252 12.67 6.03 13.98
CA MET A 252 12.01 4.87 13.36
C MET A 252 11.93 5.01 11.83
N MET A 253 11.45 6.15 11.32
CA MET A 253 11.31 6.35 9.86
C MET A 253 12.64 6.33 9.10
N THR A 254 13.74 6.85 9.68
CA THR A 254 15.05 6.80 9.01
C THR A 254 15.53 5.36 8.84
N ARG A 255 15.33 4.50 9.86
CA ARG A 255 15.72 3.08 9.78
C ARG A 255 14.89 2.29 8.77
N THR A 256 13.57 2.53 8.70
CA THR A 256 12.70 1.88 7.70
C THR A 256 12.91 2.45 6.30
N TYR A 257 13.29 3.73 6.15
CA TYR A 257 13.75 4.29 4.88
C TYR A 257 15.06 3.65 4.40
N GLU A 258 16.13 3.63 5.21
CA GLU A 258 17.44 3.11 4.83
C GLU A 258 17.39 1.64 4.39
N THR A 259 16.72 0.79 5.17
CA THR A 259 16.59 -0.66 4.88
C THR A 259 15.83 -0.94 3.59
N ILE A 260 14.80 -0.14 3.26
CA ILE A 260 14.03 -0.29 2.01
C ILE A 260 14.75 0.39 0.83
N PHE A 261 15.49 1.48 1.06
CA PHE A 261 16.28 2.15 0.02
C PHE A 261 17.45 1.30 -0.47
N GLN A 262 18.13 0.58 0.43
CA GLN A 262 19.19 -0.36 0.09
C GLN A 262 18.63 -1.57 -0.71
N THR A 263 17.40 -2.01 -0.43
CA THR A 263 16.78 -3.19 -1.06
C THR A 263 16.08 -2.88 -2.40
N GLN A 264 16.81 -2.27 -3.34
CA GLN A 264 16.40 -1.89 -4.71
C GLN A 264 15.75 -2.99 -5.60
N LEU A 265 15.66 -4.24 -5.12
CA LEU A 265 14.98 -5.35 -5.77
C LEU A 265 13.49 -5.49 -5.34
N GLU A 266 13.05 -4.78 -4.30
CA GLU A 266 11.68 -4.82 -3.76
C GLU A 266 10.59 -4.68 -4.82
N TYR A 267 10.76 -3.76 -5.79
CA TYR A 267 9.77 -3.58 -6.86
C TYR A 267 9.56 -4.83 -7.73
N LYS A 268 10.57 -5.72 -7.82
CA LYS A 268 10.44 -7.02 -8.52
C LYS A 268 9.58 -7.99 -7.69
N ARG A 269 9.76 -8.01 -6.37
CA ARG A 269 8.92 -8.78 -5.43
C ARG A 269 7.47 -8.32 -5.51
N GLN A 270 7.22 -7.01 -5.44
CA GLN A 270 5.88 -6.43 -5.62
C GLN A 270 5.26 -6.78 -6.98
N ARG A 271 6.02 -6.64 -8.07
CA ARG A 271 5.53 -6.94 -9.42
C ARG A 271 5.19 -8.42 -9.60
N ALA A 272 6.00 -9.32 -9.05
CA ALA A 272 5.72 -10.76 -9.03
C ALA A 272 4.46 -11.08 -8.21
N GLN A 273 4.31 -10.44 -7.04
CA GLN A 273 3.10 -10.55 -6.21
C GLN A 273 1.83 -10.06 -6.94
N VAL A 274 1.89 -8.94 -7.67
CA VAL A 274 0.77 -8.46 -8.52
C VAL A 274 0.44 -9.46 -9.62
N ILE A 275 1.44 -10.01 -10.31
CA ILE A 275 1.23 -11.00 -11.38
C ILE A 275 0.58 -12.28 -10.82
N LEU A 276 1.10 -12.81 -9.71
CA LEU A 276 0.53 -14.00 -9.05
C LEU A 276 -0.91 -13.76 -8.58
N MET A 277 -1.19 -12.59 -8.02
CA MET A 277 -2.53 -12.19 -7.59
C MET A 277 -3.51 -12.11 -8.78
N LEU A 278 -3.08 -11.54 -9.91
CA LEU A 278 -3.88 -11.50 -11.14
C LEU A 278 -4.12 -12.91 -11.69
N GLU A 279 -3.08 -13.75 -11.75
CA GLU A 279 -3.19 -15.16 -12.15
C GLU A 279 -4.19 -15.94 -11.28
N LEU A 280 -4.20 -15.68 -9.97
CA LEU A 280 -5.13 -16.30 -9.02
C LEU A 280 -6.59 -15.89 -9.24
N SER A 281 -6.86 -14.67 -9.71
CA SER A 281 -8.22 -14.20 -10.05
C SER A 281 -8.79 -14.81 -11.35
N LEU A 282 -7.92 -15.19 -12.29
CA LEU A 282 -8.32 -15.91 -13.50
C LEU A 282 -8.86 -17.30 -13.14
N SER A 283 -9.95 -17.71 -13.79
CA SER A 283 -10.48 -19.07 -13.62
C SER A 283 -9.51 -20.12 -14.15
N PRO A 284 -9.61 -21.38 -13.70
CA PRO A 284 -8.75 -22.46 -14.19
C PRO A 284 -8.81 -22.66 -15.72
N LYS A 285 -9.98 -22.42 -16.35
CA LYS A 285 -10.16 -22.52 -17.80
C LYS A 285 -9.39 -21.41 -18.54
N GLU A 286 -9.56 -20.16 -18.11
CA GLU A 286 -8.85 -18.99 -18.68
C GLU A 286 -7.33 -19.13 -18.49
N ARG A 287 -6.88 -19.50 -17.28
CA ARG A 287 -5.45 -19.71 -16.98
C ARG A 287 -4.82 -20.79 -17.86
N HIS A 288 -5.53 -21.90 -18.10
CA HIS A 288 -5.10 -22.93 -19.05
C HIS A 288 -5.05 -22.40 -20.48
N GLN A 289 -6.05 -21.64 -20.94
CA GLN A 289 -6.05 -21.01 -22.26
C GLN A 289 -4.88 -20.03 -22.46
N TYR A 290 -4.54 -19.22 -21.46
CA TYR A 290 -3.35 -18.36 -21.49
C TYR A 290 -2.04 -19.18 -21.53
N LEU A 291 -1.93 -20.25 -20.75
CA LEU A 291 -0.79 -21.16 -20.80
C LEU A 291 -0.65 -21.80 -22.20
N LEU A 292 -1.75 -22.20 -22.84
CA LEU A 292 -1.73 -22.72 -24.22
C LEU A 292 -1.36 -21.66 -25.27
N LYS A 293 -1.63 -20.37 -25.01
CA LYS A 293 -1.31 -19.23 -25.88
C LYS A 293 0.15 -18.78 -25.77
N TYR A 294 0.73 -18.79 -24.57
CA TYR A 294 2.12 -18.39 -24.34
C TYR A 294 3.14 -19.53 -24.55
N SER A 295 2.73 -20.79 -24.44
CA SER A 295 3.57 -21.94 -24.75
C SER A 295 3.50 -22.35 -26.23
N ARG A 296 4.62 -22.84 -26.78
CA ARG A 296 4.71 -23.45 -28.11
C ARG A 296 4.91 -24.96 -27.98
N PRO A 297 4.37 -25.79 -28.90
CA PRO A 297 4.68 -27.22 -28.92
C PRO A 297 6.17 -27.44 -29.26
N THR A 298 6.77 -28.44 -28.62
CA THR A 298 8.18 -28.80 -28.80
C THR A 298 8.29 -30.00 -29.74
N GLY A 299 8.85 -29.79 -30.94
CA GLY A 299 9.01 -30.83 -31.95
C GLY A 299 7.67 -31.28 -32.56
N THR A 300 7.57 -32.56 -32.92
CA THR A 300 6.38 -33.14 -33.57
C THR A 300 5.22 -33.42 -32.60
N ASN A 301 5.51 -33.61 -31.31
CA ASN A 301 4.51 -33.97 -30.32
C ASN A 301 3.80 -32.74 -29.74
N LYS A 302 2.51 -32.56 -30.07
CA LYS A 302 1.69 -31.42 -29.64
C LYS A 302 1.40 -31.37 -28.13
N LYS A 303 1.65 -32.46 -27.38
CA LYS A 303 1.48 -32.51 -25.91
C LYS A 303 2.67 -31.87 -25.18
N THR A 304 3.90 -32.15 -25.62
CA THR A 304 5.11 -31.52 -25.08
C THR A 304 5.18 -30.06 -25.49
N ARG A 305 5.24 -29.14 -24.53
CA ARG A 305 5.20 -27.69 -24.74
C ARG A 305 6.31 -26.99 -23.97
N SER A 306 6.82 -25.90 -24.53
CA SER A 306 7.89 -25.08 -23.97
C SER A 306 7.54 -23.59 -24.00
N LEU A 307 8.15 -22.81 -23.10
CA LEU A 307 8.05 -21.36 -23.07
C LEU A 307 9.23 -20.76 -23.86
N VAL A 308 8.95 -20.03 -24.94
CA VAL A 308 10.01 -19.45 -25.80
C VAL A 308 10.51 -18.14 -25.18
N VAL A 309 11.48 -18.25 -24.27
CA VAL A 309 12.15 -17.10 -23.67
C VAL A 309 13.26 -16.60 -24.59
N SER A 310 13.01 -15.49 -25.29
CA SER A 310 14.08 -14.77 -25.98
C SER A 310 14.98 -14.09 -24.95
N LYS A 311 16.16 -14.68 -24.69
CA LYS A 311 17.18 -14.10 -23.81
C LYS A 311 17.75 -12.84 -24.47
N LYS A 312 17.12 -11.69 -24.24
CA LYS A 312 17.71 -10.37 -24.48
C LYS A 312 19.02 -10.33 -23.68
N SER A 313 20.15 -10.44 -24.37
CA SER A 313 21.46 -10.34 -23.76
C SER A 313 21.59 -8.96 -23.10
N SER A 314 22.04 -8.89 -21.84
CA SER A 314 22.30 -7.63 -21.13
C SER A 314 23.57 -6.93 -21.62
N PHE A 315 23.85 -7.02 -22.92
CA PHE A 315 24.89 -6.27 -23.61
C PHE A 315 24.34 -4.89 -23.95
N ASN A 316 25.01 -3.84 -23.49
CA ASN A 316 24.74 -2.48 -23.96
C ASN A 316 24.99 -2.41 -25.46
N ARG A 317 23.91 -2.40 -26.23
CA ARG A 317 23.91 -2.35 -27.71
C ARG A 317 24.53 -1.05 -28.25
N GLU A 318 24.62 -0.04 -27.40
CA GLU A 318 25.25 1.27 -27.66
C GLU A 318 26.78 1.26 -27.54
N THR A 319 27.37 0.33 -26.80
CA THR A 319 28.84 0.28 -26.63
C THR A 319 29.50 -0.47 -27.79
N LYS A 320 30.46 0.16 -28.49
CA LYS A 320 31.18 -0.45 -29.65
C LYS A 320 31.75 -1.85 -29.35
N GLN A 321 32.32 -2.04 -28.16
CA GLN A 321 32.85 -3.33 -27.70
C GLN A 321 31.75 -4.40 -27.55
N GLY A 322 30.53 -3.98 -27.20
CA GLY A 322 29.37 -4.86 -27.09
C GLY A 322 28.83 -5.35 -28.43
N GLN A 323 28.94 -4.55 -29.49
CA GLN A 323 28.54 -4.94 -30.84
C GLN A 323 29.48 -6.01 -31.41
N ARG A 324 30.81 -5.88 -31.23
CA ARG A 324 31.81 -6.86 -31.69
C ARG A 324 31.57 -8.26 -31.12
N VAL A 325 31.40 -8.37 -29.79
CA VAL A 325 31.14 -9.66 -29.12
C VAL A 325 29.79 -10.27 -29.51
N LEU A 326 28.79 -9.44 -29.88
CA LEU A 326 27.52 -9.93 -30.42
C LEU A 326 27.71 -10.49 -31.84
N GLU A 327 28.50 -9.82 -32.68
CA GLU A 327 28.77 -10.24 -34.05
C GLU A 327 29.58 -11.55 -34.12
N GLU A 328 30.61 -11.70 -33.27
CA GLU A 328 31.35 -12.96 -33.11
C GLU A 328 30.44 -14.12 -32.69
N LYS A 329 29.53 -13.87 -31.73
CA LYS A 329 28.55 -14.87 -31.29
C LYS A 329 27.54 -15.21 -32.38
N MET A 330 27.11 -14.23 -33.18
CA MET A 330 26.28 -14.52 -34.37
C MET A 330 27.03 -15.37 -35.40
N LYS A 331 28.30 -15.04 -35.70
CA LYS A 331 29.13 -15.82 -36.64
C LYS A 331 29.27 -17.28 -36.19
N LYS A 332 29.59 -17.53 -34.91
CA LYS A 332 29.64 -18.90 -34.35
C LYS A 332 28.30 -19.63 -34.44
N ILE A 333 27.18 -18.99 -34.09
CA ILE A 333 25.84 -19.60 -34.18
C ILE A 333 25.44 -19.90 -35.65
N ILE A 334 25.85 -19.07 -36.61
CA ILE A 334 25.64 -19.32 -38.05
C ILE A 334 26.47 -20.50 -38.52
N GLU A 335 27.72 -20.62 -38.06
CA GLU A 335 28.63 -21.71 -38.38
C GLU A 335 28.16 -23.05 -37.79
N GLU A 336 27.76 -23.09 -36.52
CA GLU A 336 27.12 -24.25 -35.89
C GLU A 336 25.86 -24.69 -36.66
N LYS A 337 24.99 -23.75 -37.06
CA LYS A 337 23.82 -24.05 -37.88
C LYS A 337 24.18 -24.62 -39.25
N LYS A 338 25.20 -24.07 -39.92
CA LYS A 338 25.72 -24.61 -41.19
C LYS A 338 26.28 -26.03 -41.01
N ALA A 339 27.01 -26.29 -39.93
CA ALA A 339 27.54 -27.61 -39.62
C ALA A 339 26.43 -28.64 -39.34
N VAL A 340 25.40 -28.27 -38.56
CA VAL A 340 24.22 -29.13 -38.30
C VAL A 340 23.41 -29.37 -39.58
N LEU A 341 23.23 -28.36 -40.44
CA LEU A 341 22.56 -28.52 -41.74
C LEU A 341 23.36 -29.45 -42.66
N LYS A 342 24.69 -29.29 -42.73
CA LYS A 342 25.57 -30.15 -43.55
C LYS A 342 25.60 -31.60 -43.07
N ARG A 343 25.47 -31.84 -41.75
CA ARG A 343 25.24 -33.20 -41.22
C ARG A 343 23.89 -33.75 -41.71
N LYS A 344 22.79 -33.01 -41.51
CA LYS A 344 21.45 -33.43 -41.96
C LYS A 344 21.35 -33.68 -43.47
N MET A 345 22.05 -32.91 -44.31
CA MET A 345 22.08 -33.16 -45.75
C MET A 345 22.83 -34.46 -46.07
N LYS A 346 23.98 -34.73 -45.44
CA LYS A 346 24.66 -36.04 -45.55
C LYS A 346 23.79 -37.19 -45.06
N ASP A 347 23.07 -37.01 -43.96
CA ASP A 347 22.15 -38.02 -43.42
C ASP A 347 20.98 -38.32 -44.38
N MET A 348 20.61 -37.37 -45.26
CA MET A 348 19.64 -37.56 -46.35
C MET A 348 20.29 -38.18 -47.59
N GLU A 349 21.45 -37.68 -48.04
CA GLU A 349 22.23 -38.25 -49.17
C GLU A 349 22.50 -39.75 -48.97
N ILE A 350 22.90 -40.15 -47.75
CA ILE A 350 23.14 -41.55 -47.37
C ILE A 350 21.83 -42.38 -47.39
N LYS A 351 20.68 -41.74 -47.12
CA LYS A 351 19.36 -42.38 -47.09
C LYS A 351 18.70 -42.47 -48.47
N GLU A 352 19.06 -41.58 -49.39
CA GLU A 352 18.57 -41.55 -50.79
C GLU A 352 19.46 -42.38 -51.75
N GLY A 353 20.64 -42.83 -51.29
CA GLY A 353 21.27 -44.04 -51.83
C GLY A 353 22.04 -43.88 -53.15
N ILE A 354 22.34 -42.66 -53.58
CA ILE A 354 23.11 -42.39 -54.81
C ILE A 354 24.58 -42.79 -54.60
N ARG A 355 25.00 -43.92 -55.20
CA ARG A 355 26.41 -44.35 -55.25
C ARG A 355 27.13 -43.72 -56.45
N PRO A 356 28.29 -43.06 -56.26
CA PRO A 356 29.25 -42.84 -57.34
C PRO A 356 29.88 -44.17 -57.78
N VAL A 357 30.15 -44.31 -59.08
CA VAL A 357 30.84 -45.50 -59.65
C VAL A 357 32.36 -45.38 -59.46
N THR A 358 33.04 -46.52 -59.39
CA THR A 358 34.43 -46.67 -58.94
C THR A 358 35.50 -46.32 -59.97
N GLY A 359 36.64 -45.79 -59.52
CA GLY A 359 37.93 -45.80 -60.22
C GLY A 359 39.04 -46.34 -59.31
N TYR A 360 39.92 -47.20 -59.84
CA TYR A 360 40.94 -47.92 -59.05
C TYR A 360 42.30 -47.21 -59.04
N SER A 361 42.99 -47.23 -57.90
CA SER A 361 44.47 -47.23 -57.78
C SER A 361 44.89 -47.72 -56.39
N ARG A 362 46.12 -48.26 -56.27
CA ARG A 362 46.49 -49.23 -55.22
C ARG A 362 47.55 -48.74 -54.23
N THR A 363 47.21 -48.75 -52.93
CA THR A 363 48.07 -49.16 -51.77
C THR A 363 49.35 -48.33 -51.45
N PRO A 364 50.01 -48.48 -50.27
CA PRO A 364 49.76 -49.43 -49.16
C PRO A 364 49.52 -48.80 -47.77
N ARG A 365 49.12 -49.67 -46.81
CA ARG A 365 49.25 -49.47 -45.35
C ARG A 365 50.41 -50.33 -44.85
N PRO A 366 51.09 -49.94 -43.75
CA PRO A 366 50.77 -50.53 -42.44
C PRO A 366 50.68 -49.43 -41.34
N HIS A 367 50.46 -49.68 -40.04
CA HIS A 367 50.22 -50.92 -39.29
C HIS A 367 49.15 -50.65 -38.19
N THR A 368 48.39 -51.66 -37.78
CA THR A 368 47.59 -51.60 -36.54
C THR A 368 48.32 -52.27 -35.39
N GLN A 369 48.18 -51.74 -34.17
CA GLN A 369 48.65 -52.41 -32.95
C GLN A 369 47.48 -52.56 -31.96
N TYR A 370 47.32 -53.76 -31.43
CA TYR A 370 46.36 -54.13 -30.37
C TYR A 370 46.94 -53.66 -29.00
N MET A 371 46.22 -53.58 -27.87
CA MET A 371 45.27 -54.55 -27.32
C MET A 371 44.17 -53.95 -26.42
N ASN A 372 43.15 -54.77 -26.20
CA ASN A 372 42.12 -54.63 -25.17
C ASN A 372 42.30 -55.71 -24.10
N ARG A 373 42.48 -55.32 -22.83
CA ARG A 373 42.05 -56.11 -21.65
C ARG A 373 42.09 -55.26 -20.38
N GLY A 374 41.37 -55.69 -19.34
CA GLY A 374 41.48 -55.11 -18.00
C GLY A 374 41.19 -56.14 -16.90
N GLY A 375 41.43 -55.74 -15.65
CA GLY A 375 40.95 -56.40 -14.42
C GLY A 375 42.02 -57.07 -13.54
N GLY A 376 42.02 -56.71 -12.25
CA GLY A 376 42.30 -57.67 -11.16
C GLY A 376 43.46 -57.44 -10.18
N GLY A 377 43.31 -56.52 -9.21
CA GLY A 377 44.10 -56.46 -7.95
C GLY A 377 45.61 -56.18 -8.08
N ALA A 378 46.42 -56.09 -7.02
CA ALA A 378 46.22 -55.80 -5.58
C ALA A 378 47.64 -55.56 -4.97
N GLN A 379 47.90 -54.89 -3.83
CA GLN A 379 47.08 -54.15 -2.85
C GLN A 379 47.91 -52.85 -2.50
N ASN A 380 48.18 -52.29 -1.30
CA ASN A 380 47.72 -52.42 0.09
C ASN A 380 47.96 -51.09 0.87
N GLY A 381 47.19 -50.85 1.94
CA GLY A 381 47.47 -49.89 3.05
C GLY A 381 47.51 -48.37 2.76
N GLN A 382 47.01 -47.48 3.63
CA GLN A 382 46.03 -47.58 4.73
C GLN A 382 45.45 -46.16 5.01
N PRO A 383 44.28 -45.98 5.65
CA PRO A 383 43.52 -44.72 5.61
C PRO A 383 43.71 -43.81 6.83
N THR A 384 43.32 -42.53 6.68
CA THR A 384 43.10 -41.59 7.79
C THR A 384 41.70 -40.95 7.72
N ASN A 385 41.11 -40.69 8.89
CA ASN A 385 39.80 -40.07 9.06
C ASN A 385 39.83 -38.55 8.84
N GLY A 386 38.69 -37.96 8.46
CA GLY A 386 38.53 -36.49 8.35
C GLY A 386 37.07 -36.08 8.14
N ASN A 387 36.34 -35.84 9.23
CA ASN A 387 34.97 -35.32 9.24
C ASN A 387 34.96 -33.85 9.74
N ILE A 388 33.80 -33.18 9.68
CA ILE A 388 33.42 -31.92 10.37
C ILE A 388 33.62 -30.58 9.60
N ASN A 389 32.47 -29.96 9.32
CA ASN A 389 32.06 -28.53 9.35
C ASN A 389 33.04 -27.35 9.23
N SER A 390 32.69 -26.38 8.38
CA SER A 390 32.29 -25.00 8.75
C SER A 390 31.64 -24.31 7.54
N ASN A 391 30.49 -23.62 7.60
CA ASN A 391 30.07 -22.45 8.39
C ASN A 391 30.87 -21.16 8.12
N PHE A 392 30.31 -20.30 7.26
CA PHE A 392 30.01 -18.89 7.54
C PHE A 392 28.73 -18.48 6.79
#